data_AF-A0A7W0HPB2-F1
#
_entry.id   AF-A0A7W0HPB2-F1
#
_cell.length_a   1.000
_cell.length_b   1.000
_cell.length_c   1.000
_cell.angle_alpha   90.00
_cell.angle_beta   90.00
_cell.angle_gamma   90.00
#
_symmetry.space_group_name_H-M   'P 1'
#
loop_
_entity.id
_entity.type
_entity.pdbx_description
1 polymer ?
#
loop_
_entity_poly.entity_id
_entity_poly.type
_entity_poly.pdbx_seq_one_letter_code
_entity_poly.pdbx_strand_id
1 'polypeptide(L)'
;MGERRHAGPVYIGRDHGGPWQRDADYRAGLGWEAALAAAMDSYAADLAAGFDYLHIDTAKDPAHPGGVPLELALERAVTVLAAVEAHRAAAGAPPVAYEVSLEQADGGCSTAADFGFFMDALIKRIDQHGLPTPLFMVGNTGTLTTTGQAGTVDFPAVRELAEVTARHGVVLKEHNADYLTPQDLARHPGAGIGMANVAPEFGRLETEALILLSELEQDACRRRGLASAEFGAVLERQVLASDRWRKWAGSGDSRSEIVASSGHYFYGTAQVTAARGALMAACARLGICTDPEAFVREAVKTGLRRYLFAFRLAGRNEELCDA
;
A
#
# COMPACT_ATOMS: atom_id res chain seq x y z
N MET A 1 7.61 -23.67 -7.57
CA MET A 1 6.57 -22.71 -7.98
C MET A 1 5.24 -23.32 -7.55
N GLY A 2 4.66 -22.86 -6.43
CA GLY A 2 3.47 -23.48 -5.86
C GLY A 2 2.25 -23.26 -6.76
N GLU A 3 1.41 -24.28 -6.92
CA GLU A 3 0.12 -24.16 -7.59
C GLU A 3 -0.67 -22.98 -7.03
N ARG A 4 -1.15 -22.08 -7.90
CA ARG A 4 -2.09 -21.03 -7.50
C ARG A 4 -3.38 -21.72 -7.07
N ARG A 5 -3.72 -21.61 -5.78
CA ARG A 5 -5.00 -22.11 -5.23
C ARG A 5 -6.20 -21.22 -5.58
N HIS A 6 -5.98 -20.08 -6.22
CA HIS A 6 -7.03 -19.16 -6.67
C HIS A 6 -7.10 -19.15 -8.20
N ALA A 7 -8.30 -19.34 -8.75
CA ALA A 7 -8.56 -19.41 -10.18
C ALA A 7 -9.14 -18.11 -10.76
N GLY A 8 -9.48 -17.12 -9.93
CA GLY A 8 -9.98 -15.82 -10.38
C GLY A 8 -8.88 -14.87 -10.84
N PRO A 9 -9.25 -13.70 -11.38
CA PRO A 9 -8.29 -12.71 -11.85
C PRO A 9 -7.45 -12.18 -10.70
N VAL A 10 -6.14 -12.05 -10.94
CA VAL A 10 -5.19 -11.43 -10.02
C VAL A 10 -4.42 -10.41 -10.81
N TYR A 11 -4.54 -9.14 -10.43
CA TYR A 11 -3.78 -8.04 -10.99
C TYR A 11 -2.60 -7.71 -10.07
N ILE A 12 -1.40 -7.66 -10.65
CA ILE A 12 -0.15 -7.38 -9.96
C ILE A 12 0.28 -5.97 -10.29
N GLY A 13 0.46 -5.16 -9.26
CA GLY A 13 0.75 -3.74 -9.36
C GLY A 13 2.02 -3.33 -8.65
N ARG A 14 2.69 -2.31 -9.18
CA ARG A 14 3.64 -1.52 -8.40
C ARG A 14 2.91 -0.34 -7.77
N ASP A 15 3.01 -0.23 -6.46
CA ASP A 15 2.70 0.99 -5.73
C ASP A 15 3.97 1.84 -5.56
N HIS A 16 3.84 3.17 -5.70
CA HIS A 16 4.92 4.14 -5.58
C HIS A 16 6.22 3.75 -6.32
N GLY A 17 6.16 3.62 -7.64
CA GLY A 17 7.36 3.53 -8.47
C GLY A 17 7.89 4.92 -8.82
N GLY A 18 9.20 5.07 -8.97
CA GLY A 18 9.78 6.31 -9.47
C GLY A 18 11.09 6.69 -8.79
N PRO A 19 11.71 7.80 -9.24
CA PRO A 19 12.95 8.31 -8.67
C PRO A 19 12.83 8.56 -7.17
N TRP A 20 13.85 8.15 -6.40
CA TRP A 20 13.93 8.30 -4.94
C TRP A 20 12.84 7.60 -4.11
N GLN A 21 12.04 6.71 -4.70
CA GLN A 21 11.03 5.96 -3.93
C GLN A 21 11.66 4.93 -2.99
N ARG A 22 12.87 4.43 -3.32
CA ARG A 22 13.65 3.62 -2.41
C ARG A 22 14.29 4.52 -1.36
N ASP A 23 14.06 4.23 -0.08
CA ASP A 23 14.66 4.92 1.05
C ASP A 23 16.18 5.15 0.92
N ALA A 24 16.90 4.16 0.39
CA ALA A 24 18.35 4.24 0.19
C ALA A 24 18.72 5.32 -0.84
N ASP A 25 17.98 5.45 -1.93
CA ASP A 25 18.22 6.44 -2.97
C ASP A 25 17.96 7.85 -2.45
N TYR A 26 16.85 8.01 -1.71
CA TYR A 26 16.49 9.28 -1.08
C TYR A 26 17.54 9.71 -0.06
N ARG A 27 17.93 8.82 0.87
CA ARG A 27 18.94 9.10 1.90
C ARG A 27 20.33 9.37 1.33
N ALA A 28 20.69 8.69 0.24
CA ALA A 28 21.95 8.93 -0.47
C ALA A 28 21.96 10.26 -1.23
N GLY A 29 20.82 10.94 -1.36
CA GLY A 29 20.72 12.20 -2.09
C GLY A 29 21.10 12.06 -3.55
N LEU A 30 20.71 10.96 -4.20
CA LEU A 30 21.06 10.70 -5.60
C LEU A 30 20.62 11.88 -6.49
N GLY A 31 21.44 12.24 -7.48
CA GLY A 31 21.01 13.16 -8.53
C GLY A 31 19.92 12.55 -9.41
N TRP A 32 19.18 13.40 -10.13
CA TRP A 32 18.06 13.00 -10.99
C TRP A 32 18.38 11.81 -11.91
N GLU A 33 19.49 11.86 -12.66
CA GLU A 33 19.86 10.81 -13.61
C GLU A 33 20.07 9.45 -12.93
N ALA A 34 20.75 9.44 -11.78
CA ALA A 34 21.00 8.22 -11.02
C ALA A 34 19.72 7.68 -10.38
N ALA A 35 18.85 8.56 -9.87
CA ALA A 35 17.56 8.19 -9.30
C ALA A 35 16.59 7.65 -10.37
N LEU A 36 16.62 8.23 -11.58
CA LEU A 36 15.85 7.76 -12.73
C LEU A 36 16.34 6.39 -13.19
N ALA A 37 17.65 6.19 -13.33
CA ALA A 37 18.22 4.89 -13.69
C ALA A 37 17.82 3.80 -12.69
N ALA A 38 17.92 4.10 -11.39
CA ALA A 38 17.46 3.24 -10.30
C ALA A 38 15.96 2.88 -10.38
N ALA A 39 15.11 3.85 -10.72
CA ALA A 39 13.68 3.63 -10.92
C ALA A 39 13.43 2.74 -12.14
N MET A 40 14.14 3.00 -13.25
CA MET A 40 14.05 2.22 -14.48
C MET A 40 14.48 0.76 -14.29
N ASP A 41 15.50 0.48 -13.48
CA ASP A 41 15.87 -0.89 -13.11
C ASP A 41 14.70 -1.64 -12.45
N SER A 42 13.95 -0.93 -11.59
CA SER A 42 12.79 -1.50 -10.90
C SER A 42 11.63 -1.75 -11.87
N TYR A 43 11.29 -0.77 -12.71
CA TYR A 43 10.23 -0.92 -13.71
C TYR A 43 10.54 -2.00 -14.75
N ALA A 44 11.78 -2.10 -15.21
CA ALA A 44 12.21 -3.16 -16.12
C ALA A 44 12.01 -4.54 -15.50
N ALA A 45 12.34 -4.70 -14.21
CA ALA A 45 12.11 -5.95 -13.49
C ALA A 45 10.62 -6.29 -13.36
N ASP A 46 9.75 -5.30 -13.12
CA ASP A 46 8.30 -5.53 -13.03
C ASP A 46 7.68 -5.90 -14.38
N LEU A 47 8.09 -5.21 -15.45
CA LEU A 47 7.66 -5.53 -16.81
C LEU A 47 8.08 -6.96 -17.18
N ALA A 48 9.31 -7.36 -16.86
CA ALA A 48 9.79 -8.73 -17.07
C ALA A 48 9.04 -9.75 -16.20
N ALA A 49 8.55 -9.35 -15.03
CA ALA A 49 7.75 -10.19 -14.14
C ALA A 49 6.26 -10.25 -14.54
N GLY A 50 5.83 -9.46 -15.53
CA GLY A 50 4.45 -9.44 -16.03
C GLY A 50 3.49 -8.68 -15.12
N PHE A 51 3.91 -7.55 -14.55
CA PHE A 51 3.02 -6.65 -13.82
C PHE A 51 1.94 -6.07 -14.74
N ASP A 52 0.71 -5.96 -14.23
CA ASP A 52 -0.46 -5.48 -14.95
C ASP A 52 -0.61 -3.96 -14.90
N TYR A 53 -0.12 -3.32 -13.82
CA TYR A 53 -0.08 -1.86 -13.73
C TYR A 53 1.15 -1.32 -12.99
N LEU A 54 1.60 -0.12 -13.37
CA LEU A 54 2.74 0.56 -12.80
C LEU A 54 2.37 1.97 -12.33
N HIS A 55 2.61 2.26 -11.05
CA HIS A 55 2.50 3.61 -10.51
C HIS A 55 3.78 4.42 -10.82
N ILE A 56 3.61 5.55 -11.51
CA ILE A 56 4.59 6.61 -11.74
C ILE A 56 4.39 7.72 -10.69
N ASP A 57 5.23 7.71 -9.67
CA ASP A 57 5.23 8.67 -8.57
C ASP A 57 6.54 9.47 -8.53
N THR A 58 6.41 10.75 -8.87
CA THR A 58 7.51 11.72 -8.90
C THR A 58 7.40 12.78 -7.80
N ALA A 59 6.63 12.53 -6.75
CA ALA A 59 6.36 13.49 -5.67
C ALA A 59 7.49 13.59 -4.63
N LYS A 60 8.54 12.76 -4.72
CA LYS A 60 9.71 12.78 -3.83
C LYS A 60 10.95 13.31 -4.51
N ASP A 61 11.73 14.08 -3.76
CA ASP A 61 13.07 14.53 -4.14
C ASP A 61 13.81 15.02 -2.88
N PRO A 62 15.02 14.52 -2.58
CA PRO A 62 15.84 14.99 -1.46
C PRO A 62 16.14 16.50 -1.49
N ALA A 63 16.17 17.12 -2.68
CA ALA A 63 16.33 18.56 -2.84
C ALA A 63 15.02 19.34 -2.60
N HIS A 64 13.88 18.66 -2.54
CA HIS A 64 12.56 19.25 -2.29
C HIS A 64 11.82 18.49 -1.16
N PRO A 65 12.32 18.53 0.09
CA PRO A 65 11.76 17.75 1.19
C PRO A 65 10.33 18.15 1.58
N GLY A 66 9.88 19.35 1.19
CA GLY A 66 8.51 19.83 1.39
C GLY A 66 7.54 19.48 0.25
N GLY A 67 7.98 18.68 -0.73
CA GLY A 67 7.21 18.36 -1.92
C GLY A 67 7.83 18.96 -3.18
N VAL A 68 7.75 18.20 -4.28
CA VAL A 68 8.27 18.62 -5.59
C VAL A 68 7.32 19.65 -6.19
N PRO A 69 7.81 20.80 -6.70
CA PRO A 69 6.96 21.74 -7.40
C PRO A 69 6.23 21.05 -8.55
N LEU A 70 4.93 21.29 -8.65
CA LEU A 70 4.07 20.57 -9.59
C LEU A 70 4.61 20.51 -11.01
N GLU A 71 5.00 21.64 -11.61
CA GLU A 71 5.45 21.66 -13.01
C GLU A 71 6.65 20.73 -13.24
N LEU A 72 7.53 20.67 -12.25
CA LEU A 72 8.66 19.75 -12.23
C LEU A 72 8.19 18.30 -12.02
N ALA A 73 7.25 18.04 -11.11
CA ALA A 73 6.67 16.71 -10.94
C ALA A 73 6.01 16.22 -12.23
N LEU A 74 5.29 17.10 -12.93
CA LEU A 74 4.62 16.80 -14.20
C LEU A 74 5.61 16.50 -15.32
N GLU A 75 6.66 17.32 -15.48
CA GLU A 75 7.75 17.05 -16.44
C GLU A 75 8.41 15.69 -16.16
N ARG A 76 8.70 15.41 -14.88
CA ARG A 76 9.29 14.16 -14.45
C ARG A 76 8.37 12.98 -14.73
N ALA A 77 7.09 13.05 -14.39
CA ALA A 77 6.12 11.98 -14.61
C ALA A 77 6.05 11.60 -16.09
N VAL A 78 5.96 12.58 -16.99
CA VAL A 78 5.97 12.35 -18.45
C VAL A 78 7.30 11.75 -18.90
N THR A 79 8.42 12.22 -18.36
CA THR A 79 9.76 11.68 -18.67
C THR A 79 9.90 10.22 -18.25
N VAL A 80 9.47 9.89 -17.03
CA VAL A 80 9.50 8.50 -16.52
C VAL A 80 8.57 7.63 -17.35
N LEU A 81 7.33 8.05 -17.59
CA LEU A 81 6.37 7.31 -18.40
C LEU A 81 6.92 7.03 -19.80
N ALA A 82 7.52 8.03 -20.46
CA ALA A 82 8.15 7.87 -21.76
C ALA A 82 9.32 6.87 -21.73
N ALA A 83 10.16 6.92 -20.70
CA ALA A 83 11.27 5.99 -20.54
C ALA A 83 10.78 4.55 -20.31
N VAL A 84 9.73 4.36 -19.49
CA VAL A 84 9.11 3.05 -19.23
C VAL A 84 8.48 2.49 -20.50
N GLU A 85 7.71 3.28 -21.25
CA GLU A 85 7.11 2.85 -22.52
C GLU A 85 8.16 2.53 -23.60
N ALA A 86 9.21 3.33 -23.70
CA ALA A 86 10.32 3.05 -24.61
C ALA A 86 10.99 1.71 -24.27
N HIS A 87 11.22 1.44 -22.98
CA HIS A 87 11.76 0.17 -22.52
C HIS A 87 10.79 -0.99 -22.81
N ARG A 88 9.51 -0.84 -22.46
CA ARG A 88 8.46 -1.85 -22.70
C ARG A 88 8.39 -2.24 -24.17
N ALA A 89 8.36 -1.25 -25.06
CA ALA A 89 8.32 -1.46 -26.51
C ALA A 89 9.59 -2.15 -27.01
N ALA A 90 10.78 -1.71 -26.58
CA ALA A 90 12.05 -2.32 -26.97
C ALA A 90 12.18 -3.77 -26.48
N ALA A 91 11.65 -4.07 -25.29
CA ALA A 91 11.62 -5.42 -24.73
C ALA A 91 10.52 -6.33 -25.32
N GLY A 92 9.62 -5.78 -26.14
CA GLY A 92 8.46 -6.51 -26.66
C GLY A 92 7.47 -6.94 -25.57
N ALA A 93 7.46 -6.24 -24.44
CA ALA A 93 6.56 -6.53 -23.32
C ALA A 93 5.11 -6.13 -23.68
N PRO A 94 4.10 -6.86 -23.17
CA PRO A 94 2.70 -6.53 -23.41
C PRO A 94 2.35 -5.13 -22.87
N PRO A 95 1.28 -4.50 -23.35
CA PRO A 95 0.78 -3.25 -22.77
C PRO A 95 0.51 -3.38 -21.27
N VAL A 96 0.75 -2.30 -20.53
CA VAL A 96 0.58 -2.22 -19.08
C VAL A 96 -0.25 -0.98 -18.75
N ALA A 97 -1.07 -1.04 -17.69
CA ALA A 97 -1.80 0.13 -17.22
C ALA A 97 -0.89 1.04 -16.38
N TYR A 98 -1.19 2.33 -16.35
CA TYR A 98 -0.44 3.30 -15.55
C TYR A 98 -1.31 3.96 -14.50
N GLU A 99 -0.67 4.31 -13.40
CA GLU A 99 -1.17 5.21 -12.38
C GLU A 99 -0.18 6.37 -12.22
N VAL A 100 -0.67 7.58 -11.96
CA VAL A 100 0.19 8.74 -11.72
C VAL A 100 -0.17 9.43 -10.41
N SER A 101 0.84 9.85 -9.65
CA SER A 101 0.72 10.79 -8.54
C SER A 101 1.73 11.92 -8.69
N LEU A 102 1.28 13.15 -8.43
CA LEU A 102 2.13 14.36 -8.51
C LEU A 102 2.36 15.01 -7.13
N GLU A 103 1.59 14.60 -6.12
CA GLU A 103 1.60 15.17 -4.77
C GLU A 103 1.86 14.09 -3.73
N GLN A 104 2.37 14.48 -2.56
CA GLN A 104 2.49 13.59 -1.41
C GLN A 104 1.16 13.56 -0.64
N ALA A 105 0.81 12.41 -0.09
CA ALA A 105 -0.31 12.30 0.84
C ALA A 105 0.06 12.92 2.20
N ASP A 106 -0.60 14.01 2.57
CA ASP A 106 -0.33 14.80 3.78
C ASP A 106 -1.55 14.93 4.70
N GLY A 107 -2.67 14.28 4.37
CA GLY A 107 -3.94 14.39 5.09
C GLY A 107 -4.81 15.57 4.67
N GLY A 108 -4.36 16.39 3.72
CA GLY A 108 -5.18 17.39 3.04
C GLY A 108 -6.03 16.78 1.92
N CYS A 109 -6.78 17.65 1.23
CA CYS A 109 -7.48 17.30 0.00
C CYS A 109 -7.01 18.24 -1.12
N SER A 110 -6.71 17.69 -2.29
CA SER A 110 -6.37 18.50 -3.46
C SER A 110 -7.57 19.36 -3.84
N THR A 111 -7.36 20.63 -4.21
CA THR A 111 -8.47 21.45 -4.72
C THR A 111 -8.85 20.97 -6.12
N ALA A 112 -10.14 21.00 -6.46
CA ALA A 112 -10.59 20.62 -7.81
C ALA A 112 -10.00 21.49 -8.92
N ALA A 113 -9.69 22.76 -8.60
CA ALA A 113 -9.06 23.68 -9.54
C ALA A 113 -7.61 23.28 -9.86
N ASP A 114 -6.80 23.04 -8.82
CA ASP A 114 -5.41 22.63 -8.97
C ASP A 114 -5.34 21.25 -9.63
N PHE A 115 -6.09 20.29 -9.09
CA PHE A 115 -6.16 18.93 -9.63
C PHE A 115 -6.66 18.90 -11.09
N GLY A 116 -7.63 19.75 -11.43
CA GLY A 116 -8.10 19.96 -12.81
C GLY A 116 -7.02 20.49 -13.73
N PHE A 117 -6.31 21.53 -13.32
CA PHE A 117 -5.17 22.07 -14.08
C PHE A 117 -4.10 20.98 -14.30
N PHE A 118 -3.84 20.13 -13.30
CA PHE A 118 -2.83 19.08 -13.40
C PHE A 118 -3.24 18.01 -14.40
N MET A 119 -4.49 17.57 -14.33
CA MET A 119 -5.04 16.59 -15.25
C MET A 119 -5.01 17.10 -16.69
N ASP A 120 -5.46 18.32 -16.94
CA ASP A 120 -5.43 18.94 -18.27
C ASP A 120 -3.99 19.02 -18.82
N ALA A 121 -3.04 19.45 -17.99
CA ALA A 121 -1.64 19.59 -18.37
C ALA A 121 -0.96 18.23 -18.61
N LEU A 122 -1.26 17.22 -17.80
CA LEU A 122 -0.76 15.85 -17.93
C LEU A 122 -1.26 15.21 -19.22
N ILE A 123 -2.58 15.20 -19.44
CA ILE A 123 -3.18 14.60 -20.64
C ILE A 123 -2.64 15.28 -21.89
N LYS A 124 -2.55 16.61 -21.90
CA LYS A 124 -1.96 17.35 -23.04
C LYS A 124 -0.52 16.91 -23.34
N ARG A 125 0.33 16.74 -22.32
CA ARG A 125 1.72 16.29 -22.53
C ARG A 125 1.77 14.84 -22.99
N ILE A 126 0.95 13.95 -22.41
CA ILE A 126 0.82 12.55 -22.84
C ILE A 126 0.45 12.47 -24.32
N ASP A 127 -0.57 13.21 -24.75
CA ASP A 127 -1.02 13.25 -26.15
C ASP A 127 0.08 13.77 -27.09
N GLN A 128 0.78 14.83 -26.69
CA GLN A 128 1.88 15.40 -27.48
C GLN A 128 3.04 14.42 -27.70
N HIS A 129 3.27 13.52 -26.74
CA HIS A 129 4.32 12.50 -26.80
C HIS A 129 3.82 11.14 -27.33
N GLY A 130 2.51 11.00 -27.63
CA GLY A 130 1.92 9.73 -28.05
C GLY A 130 2.01 8.64 -26.98
N LEU A 131 1.95 9.02 -25.71
CA LEU A 131 2.04 8.11 -24.56
C LEU A 131 0.65 7.57 -24.20
N PRO A 132 0.56 6.43 -23.49
CA PRO A 132 -0.71 5.91 -23.00
C PRO A 132 -1.27 6.78 -21.87
N THR A 133 -2.57 7.04 -21.91
CA THR A 133 -3.30 7.68 -20.81
C THR A 133 -3.30 6.78 -19.57
N PRO A 134 -2.94 7.28 -18.38
CA PRO A 134 -3.05 6.55 -17.12
C PRO A 134 -4.48 6.07 -16.88
N LEU A 135 -4.60 4.83 -16.39
CA LEU A 135 -5.88 4.29 -15.93
C LEU A 135 -6.31 4.96 -14.62
N PHE A 136 -5.34 5.24 -13.74
CA PHE A 136 -5.60 5.83 -12.43
C PHE A 136 -4.86 7.16 -12.25
N MET A 137 -5.51 8.09 -11.55
CA MET A 137 -4.87 9.27 -10.99
C MET A 137 -5.07 9.25 -9.49
N VAL A 138 -3.98 9.38 -8.73
CA VAL A 138 -4.05 9.49 -7.28
C VAL A 138 -4.48 10.92 -6.92
N GLY A 139 -5.54 11.05 -6.14
CA GLY A 139 -5.96 12.31 -5.53
C GLY A 139 -5.87 12.23 -4.02
N ASN A 140 -5.44 13.33 -3.38
CA ASN A 140 -5.53 13.43 -1.92
C ASN A 140 -7.00 13.61 -1.54
N THR A 141 -7.55 12.65 -0.79
CA THR A 141 -8.98 12.60 -0.42
C THR A 141 -9.25 13.04 1.02
N GLY A 142 -8.24 13.51 1.73
CA GLY A 142 -8.29 13.85 3.16
C GLY A 142 -7.83 12.72 4.09
N THR A 143 -7.44 11.56 3.56
CA THR A 143 -6.94 10.43 4.35
C THR A 143 -5.45 10.57 4.71
N LEU A 144 -5.07 10.04 5.88
CA LEU A 144 -3.70 9.94 6.36
C LEU A 144 -3.56 8.78 7.35
N THR A 145 -2.76 7.77 7.01
CA THR A 145 -2.54 6.60 7.88
C THR A 145 -1.33 6.77 8.78
N THR A 146 -1.53 6.55 10.09
CA THR A 146 -0.51 6.45 11.15
C THR A 146 -0.66 5.09 11.86
N THR A 147 -0.60 5.03 13.19
CA THR A 147 -1.07 3.88 13.98
C THR A 147 -2.58 3.65 13.84
N GLY A 148 -3.32 4.67 13.37
CA GLY A 148 -4.72 4.61 12.99
C GLY A 148 -5.00 5.50 11.76
N GLN A 149 -6.26 5.90 11.57
CA GLN A 149 -6.61 6.93 10.58
C GLN A 149 -6.54 8.30 11.26
N ALA A 150 -5.60 9.14 10.80
CA ALA A 150 -5.41 10.50 11.29
C ALA A 150 -6.09 11.55 10.41
N GLY A 151 -6.51 11.16 9.19
CA GLY A 151 -7.26 12.00 8.27
C GLY A 151 -8.77 11.81 8.36
N THR A 152 -9.51 12.54 7.54
CA THR A 152 -10.96 12.39 7.36
C THR A 152 -11.31 12.62 5.91
N VAL A 153 -12.04 11.69 5.31
CA VAL A 153 -12.40 11.76 3.89
C VAL A 153 -13.31 12.96 3.63
N ASP A 154 -12.89 13.85 2.73
CA ASP A 154 -13.70 14.98 2.25
C ASP A 154 -14.52 14.55 1.04
N PHE A 155 -15.67 13.92 1.29
CA PHE A 155 -16.53 13.42 0.20
C PHE A 155 -17.03 14.48 -0.78
N PRO A 156 -17.39 15.72 -0.37
CA PRO A 156 -17.62 16.81 -1.32
C PRO A 156 -16.44 17.02 -2.27
N ALA A 157 -15.24 17.24 -1.76
CA ALA A 157 -14.07 17.47 -2.60
C ALA A 157 -13.73 16.26 -3.47
N VAL A 158 -13.79 15.05 -2.92
CA VAL A 158 -13.60 13.78 -3.66
C VAL A 158 -14.51 13.68 -4.88
N ARG A 159 -15.77 14.11 -4.79
CA ARG A 159 -16.67 14.10 -5.95
C ARG A 159 -16.22 15.05 -7.04
N GLU A 160 -15.72 16.22 -6.67
CA GLU A 160 -15.15 17.17 -7.64
C GLU A 160 -13.90 16.57 -8.31
N LEU A 161 -13.03 15.89 -7.55
CA LEU A 161 -11.86 15.18 -8.11
C LEU A 161 -12.29 14.03 -9.05
N ALA A 162 -13.33 13.28 -8.68
CA ALA A 162 -13.87 12.21 -9.52
C ALA A 162 -14.47 12.76 -10.82
N GLU A 163 -15.19 13.89 -10.77
CA GLU A 163 -15.68 14.57 -11.97
C GLU A 163 -14.53 15.05 -12.86
N VAL A 164 -13.46 15.59 -12.28
CA VAL A 164 -12.26 15.98 -13.02
C VAL A 164 -11.65 14.79 -13.74
N THR A 165 -11.36 13.69 -13.04
CA THR A 165 -10.75 12.49 -13.66
C THR A 165 -11.63 11.88 -14.74
N ALA A 166 -12.95 11.81 -14.50
CA ALA A 166 -13.90 11.24 -15.44
C ALA A 166 -13.96 11.97 -16.80
N ARG A 167 -13.73 13.30 -16.83
CA ARG A 167 -13.65 14.07 -18.10
C ARG A 167 -12.54 13.60 -19.03
N HIS A 168 -11.52 12.92 -18.50
CA HIS A 168 -10.39 12.37 -19.26
C HIS A 168 -10.43 10.85 -19.38
N GLY A 169 -11.51 10.19 -18.93
CA GLY A 169 -11.61 8.73 -18.91
C GLY A 169 -10.65 8.07 -17.92
N VAL A 170 -10.16 8.81 -16.92
CA VAL A 170 -9.27 8.34 -15.87
C VAL A 170 -10.08 8.04 -14.61
N VAL A 171 -9.65 7.06 -13.82
CA VAL A 171 -10.30 6.67 -12.57
C VAL A 171 -9.57 7.29 -11.37
N LEU A 172 -10.33 7.95 -10.47
CA LEU A 172 -9.77 8.45 -9.22
C LEU A 172 -9.36 7.28 -8.31
N LYS A 173 -8.11 7.33 -7.84
CA LYS A 173 -7.57 6.42 -6.83
C LYS A 173 -7.26 7.17 -5.54
N GLU A 174 -7.55 6.49 -4.43
CA GLU A 174 -7.25 6.94 -3.07
C GLU A 174 -6.11 6.13 -2.44
N HIS A 175 -5.27 6.81 -1.67
CA HIS A 175 -4.30 6.20 -0.78
C HIS A 175 -4.82 6.21 0.66
N ASN A 176 -4.23 5.39 1.54
CA ASN A 176 -4.46 5.49 2.98
C ASN A 176 -5.92 5.24 3.44
N ALA A 177 -6.63 4.32 2.78
CA ALA A 177 -7.99 3.92 3.17
C ALA A 177 -8.05 3.02 4.42
N ASP A 178 -6.90 2.74 5.02
CA ASP A 178 -6.75 2.01 6.28
C ASP A 178 -7.55 2.66 7.41
N TYR A 179 -8.14 1.81 8.27
CA TYR A 179 -8.85 2.18 9.50
C TYR A 179 -10.07 3.08 9.32
N LEU A 180 -10.51 3.34 8.07
CA LEU A 180 -11.75 4.06 7.81
C LEU A 180 -12.96 3.31 8.36
N THR A 181 -13.95 4.08 8.81
CA THR A 181 -15.18 3.52 9.37
C THR A 181 -15.97 2.79 8.27
N PRO A 182 -16.80 1.78 8.62
CA PRO A 182 -17.71 1.17 7.66
C PRO A 182 -18.61 2.18 6.95
N GLN A 183 -19.01 3.26 7.64
CA GLN A 183 -19.84 4.33 7.08
C GLN A 183 -19.10 5.09 5.99
N ASP A 184 -17.83 5.46 6.22
CA ASP A 184 -17.03 6.15 5.22
C ASP A 184 -16.77 5.24 4.03
N LEU A 185 -16.29 4.01 4.27
CA LEU A 185 -16.02 3.03 3.21
C LEU A 185 -17.27 2.80 2.32
N ALA A 186 -18.45 2.70 2.89
CA ALA A 186 -19.69 2.49 2.13
C ALA A 186 -20.06 3.65 1.19
N ARG A 187 -19.53 4.86 1.45
CA ARG A 187 -19.73 6.04 0.62
C ARG A 187 -18.74 6.14 -0.55
N HIS A 188 -17.61 5.43 -0.52
CA HIS A 188 -16.53 5.56 -1.51
C HIS A 188 -17.00 5.30 -2.94
N PRO A 189 -17.71 4.18 -3.27
CA PRO A 189 -18.16 3.94 -4.63
C PRO A 189 -19.11 5.03 -5.14
N GLY A 190 -19.98 5.55 -4.28
CA GLY A 190 -20.92 6.63 -4.62
C GLY A 190 -20.30 8.02 -4.68
N ALA A 191 -19.05 8.17 -4.23
CA ALA A 191 -18.27 9.40 -4.35
C ALA A 191 -17.38 9.41 -5.61
N GLY A 192 -17.27 8.29 -6.32
CA GLY A 192 -16.47 8.17 -7.54
C GLY A 192 -15.03 7.70 -7.31
N ILE A 193 -14.68 7.23 -6.11
CA ILE A 193 -13.41 6.54 -5.86
C ILE A 193 -13.49 5.15 -6.49
N GLY A 194 -12.68 4.89 -7.51
CA GLY A 194 -12.67 3.61 -8.22
C GLY A 194 -11.63 2.61 -7.73
N MET A 195 -10.61 3.08 -6.99
CA MET A 195 -9.58 2.24 -6.38
C MET A 195 -9.09 2.85 -5.07
N ALA A 196 -8.81 2.02 -4.07
CA ALA A 196 -8.31 2.47 -2.77
C ALA A 196 -7.22 1.53 -2.25
N ASN A 197 -6.09 2.09 -1.81
CA ASN A 197 -5.02 1.33 -1.16
C ASN A 197 -5.34 1.10 0.32
N VAL A 198 -5.16 -0.15 0.77
CA VAL A 198 -5.19 -0.56 2.18
C VAL A 198 -4.05 -1.55 2.42
N ALA A 199 -3.24 -1.34 3.46
CA ALA A 199 -2.12 -2.23 3.76
C ALA A 199 -1.73 -2.27 5.26
N PRO A 200 -1.31 -1.16 5.91
CA PRO A 200 -0.96 -1.14 7.33
C PRO A 200 -1.98 -1.82 8.25
N GLU A 201 -3.28 -1.67 7.99
CA GLU A 201 -4.32 -2.30 8.81
C GLU A 201 -4.24 -3.82 8.79
N PHE A 202 -3.99 -4.43 7.64
CA PHE A 202 -3.90 -5.89 7.55
C PHE A 202 -2.66 -6.42 8.27
N GLY A 203 -1.53 -5.69 8.18
CA GLY A 203 -0.33 -6.00 8.97
C GLY A 203 -0.56 -5.84 10.47
N ARG A 204 -1.39 -4.87 10.87
CA ARG A 204 -1.80 -4.68 12.26
C ARG A 204 -2.67 -5.84 12.77
N LEU A 205 -3.70 -6.23 12.01
CA LEU A 205 -4.56 -7.36 12.36
C LEU A 205 -3.78 -8.68 12.48
N GLU A 206 -2.81 -8.91 11.58
CA GLU A 206 -1.90 -10.06 11.70
C GLU A 206 -1.07 -9.98 12.99
N THR A 207 -0.52 -8.81 13.31
CA THR A 207 0.31 -8.62 14.51
C THR A 207 -0.49 -8.81 15.79
N GLU A 208 -1.67 -8.21 15.89
CA GLU A 208 -2.55 -8.31 17.06
C GLU A 208 -3.00 -9.76 17.29
N ALA A 209 -3.31 -10.51 16.23
CA ALA A 209 -3.66 -11.93 16.34
C ALA A 209 -2.49 -12.77 16.88
N LEU A 210 -1.26 -12.51 16.41
CA LEU A 210 -0.06 -13.20 16.88
C LEU A 210 0.29 -12.84 18.32
N ILE A 211 0.13 -11.57 18.72
CA ILE A 211 0.32 -11.14 20.11
C ILE A 211 -0.68 -11.83 21.03
N LEU A 212 -1.96 -11.86 20.66
CA LEU A 212 -2.99 -12.55 21.44
C LEU A 212 -2.66 -14.05 21.62
N LEU A 213 -2.22 -14.74 20.57
CA LEU A 213 -1.76 -16.13 20.69
C LEU A 213 -0.56 -16.25 21.64
N SER A 214 0.40 -15.32 21.57
CA SER A 214 1.56 -15.28 22.45
C SER A 214 1.17 -15.08 23.91
N GLU A 215 0.20 -14.22 24.21
CA GLU A 215 -0.30 -13.99 25.57
C GLU A 215 -0.99 -15.25 26.12
N LEU A 216 -1.87 -15.87 25.33
CA LEU A 216 -2.54 -17.12 25.70
C LEU A 216 -1.54 -18.27 25.94
N GLU A 217 -0.49 -18.34 25.12
CA GLU A 217 0.59 -19.31 25.24
C GLU A 217 1.39 -19.11 26.53
N GLN A 218 1.79 -17.87 26.82
CA GLN A 218 2.48 -17.53 28.06
C GLN A 218 1.62 -17.87 29.28
N ASP A 219 0.32 -17.54 29.28
CA ASP A 219 -0.61 -17.86 30.35
C ASP A 219 -0.74 -19.37 30.58
N ALA A 220 -0.84 -20.15 29.50
CA ALA A 220 -0.88 -21.61 29.58
C ALA A 220 0.44 -22.21 30.09
N CYS A 221 1.57 -21.71 29.62
CA CYS A 221 2.90 -22.15 30.05
C CYS A 221 3.14 -21.83 31.53
N ARG A 222 2.82 -20.62 32.00
CA ARG A 222 2.91 -20.24 33.42
C ARG A 222 2.10 -21.17 34.32
N ARG A 223 0.85 -21.48 33.95
CA ARG A 223 0.00 -22.41 34.72
C ARG A 223 0.52 -23.84 34.78
N ARG A 224 1.32 -24.26 33.79
CA ARG A 224 1.86 -25.62 33.67
C ARG A 224 3.35 -25.73 34.05
N GLY A 225 3.99 -24.63 34.47
CA GLY A 225 5.42 -24.60 34.76
C GLY A 225 6.31 -24.87 33.53
N LEU A 226 5.85 -24.47 32.35
CA LEU A 226 6.56 -24.64 31.08
C LEU A 226 7.22 -23.33 30.63
N ALA A 227 8.28 -23.43 29.84
CA ALA A 227 8.86 -22.28 29.14
C ALA A 227 7.97 -21.86 27.96
N SER A 228 7.84 -20.55 27.76
CA SER A 228 7.05 -19.96 26.67
C SER A 228 7.86 -19.83 25.37
N ALA A 229 7.17 -19.57 24.25
CA ALA A 229 7.81 -19.30 22.97
C ALA A 229 8.39 -17.87 22.86
N GLU A 230 7.99 -16.96 23.77
CA GLU A 230 8.47 -15.57 23.86
C GLU A 230 8.30 -14.75 22.57
N PHE A 231 7.34 -15.11 21.69
CA PHE A 231 7.14 -14.43 20.40
C PHE A 231 6.95 -12.92 20.55
N GLY A 232 6.05 -12.48 21.42
CA GLY A 232 5.79 -11.05 21.64
C GLY A 232 7.05 -10.27 22.02
N ALA A 233 7.89 -10.84 22.90
CA ALA A 233 9.14 -10.21 23.32
C ALA A 233 10.20 -10.18 22.21
N VAL A 234 10.28 -11.23 21.38
CA VAL A 234 11.18 -11.24 20.21
C VAL A 234 10.76 -10.17 19.21
N LEU A 235 9.47 -10.09 18.87
CA LEU A 235 8.95 -9.13 17.93
C LEU A 235 9.13 -7.69 18.42
N GLU A 236 8.80 -7.42 19.69
CA GLU A 236 8.95 -6.09 20.29
C GLU A 236 10.38 -5.57 20.20
N ARG A 237 11.38 -6.42 20.53
CA ARG A 237 12.79 -6.02 20.42
C ARG A 237 13.17 -5.65 18.99
N GLN A 238 12.72 -6.42 18.01
CA GLN A 238 13.00 -6.18 16.59
C GLN A 238 12.38 -4.88 16.11
N VAL A 239 11.10 -4.65 16.44
CA VAL A 239 10.38 -3.42 16.07
C VAL A 239 11.10 -2.20 16.65
N LEU A 240 11.31 -2.18 17.98
CA LEU A 240 11.82 -0.99 18.66
C LEU A 240 13.26 -0.65 18.26
N ALA A 241 14.08 -1.64 17.86
CA ALA A 241 15.45 -1.43 17.42
C ALA A 241 15.58 -0.88 15.98
N SER A 242 14.50 -0.86 15.19
CA SER A 242 14.56 -0.63 13.74
C SER A 242 14.39 0.82 13.28
N ASP A 243 13.90 1.69 14.18
CA ASP A 243 13.39 3.04 13.89
C ASP A 243 12.29 3.15 12.79
N ARG A 244 11.93 2.06 12.09
CA ARG A 244 10.93 2.04 11.00
C ARG A 244 9.54 2.46 11.47
N TRP A 245 9.25 2.22 12.75
CA TRP A 245 8.00 2.58 13.38
C TRP A 245 7.79 4.10 13.49
N ARG A 246 8.86 4.91 13.46
CA ARG A 246 8.77 6.38 13.59
C ARG A 246 8.00 7.05 12.45
N LYS A 247 7.88 6.39 11.30
CA LYS A 247 7.03 6.86 10.20
C LYS A 247 5.54 6.79 10.56
N TRP A 248 5.15 5.83 11.39
CA TRP A 248 3.75 5.50 11.67
C TRP A 248 3.28 5.99 13.03
N ALA A 249 4.17 6.01 14.02
CA ALA A 249 3.85 6.32 15.41
C ALA A 249 4.56 7.58 15.90
N GLY A 250 3.83 8.41 16.64
CA GLY A 250 4.31 9.62 17.31
C GLY A 250 4.73 9.37 18.76
N SER A 251 5.09 10.44 19.47
CA SER A 251 5.58 10.37 20.85
C SER A 251 4.53 9.95 21.88
N GLY A 252 3.25 9.95 21.51
CA GLY A 252 2.14 9.58 22.38
C GLY A 252 1.70 8.11 22.26
N ASP A 253 2.17 7.39 21.24
CA ASP A 253 1.78 5.99 21.03
C ASP A 253 2.44 5.06 22.06
N SER A 254 1.66 4.12 22.56
CA SER A 254 2.15 3.07 23.46
C SER A 254 3.10 2.11 22.75
N ARG A 255 3.94 1.40 23.52
CA ARG A 255 4.78 0.31 22.98
C ARG A 255 3.94 -0.73 22.21
N SER A 256 2.76 -1.06 22.73
CA SER A 256 1.83 -1.98 22.09
C SER A 256 1.34 -1.49 20.73
N GLU A 257 1.01 -0.21 20.60
CA GLU A 257 0.55 0.38 19.32
C GLU A 257 1.68 0.44 18.30
N ILE A 258 2.89 0.77 18.74
CA ILE A 258 4.10 0.73 17.92
C ILE A 258 4.36 -0.68 17.38
N VAL A 259 4.30 -1.70 18.25
CA VAL A 259 4.50 -3.09 17.83
C VAL A 259 3.39 -3.54 16.89
N ALA A 260 2.12 -3.27 17.23
CA ALA A 260 0.97 -3.65 16.41
C ALA A 260 1.04 -3.06 14.99
N SER A 261 1.36 -1.77 14.87
CA SER A 261 1.44 -1.09 13.56
C SER A 261 2.65 -1.50 12.73
N SER A 262 3.75 -1.93 13.35
CA SER A 262 5.05 -2.12 12.66
C SER A 262 5.57 -3.56 12.68
N GLY A 263 4.87 -4.51 13.31
CA GLY A 263 5.32 -5.90 13.44
C GLY A 263 5.57 -6.59 12.10
N HIS A 264 4.72 -6.29 11.11
CA HIS A 264 4.76 -6.89 9.77
C HIS A 264 6.09 -6.70 9.02
N TYR A 265 6.88 -5.66 9.34
CA TYR A 265 8.20 -5.47 8.74
C TYR A 265 9.22 -6.56 9.11
N PHE A 266 8.99 -7.32 10.18
CA PHE A 266 9.99 -8.23 10.75
C PHE A 266 9.67 -9.71 10.55
N TYR A 267 8.52 -10.07 9.97
CA TYR A 267 8.12 -11.48 9.81
C TYR A 267 9.09 -12.30 8.94
N GLY A 268 9.78 -11.65 8.00
CA GLY A 268 10.82 -12.28 7.18
C GLY A 268 12.19 -12.41 7.86
N THR A 269 12.36 -11.90 9.08
CA THR A 269 13.63 -12.04 9.81
C THR A 269 13.72 -13.43 10.46
N ALA A 270 14.90 -14.06 10.40
CA ALA A 270 15.10 -15.41 10.92
C ALA A 270 14.66 -15.57 12.39
N GLN A 271 14.87 -14.54 13.22
CA GLN A 271 14.49 -14.56 14.64
C GLN A 271 12.97 -14.59 14.83
N VAL A 272 12.23 -13.75 14.10
CA VAL A 272 10.77 -13.69 14.21
C VAL A 272 10.13 -14.90 13.54
N THR A 273 10.67 -15.38 12.42
CA THR A 273 10.21 -16.63 11.77
C THR A 273 10.35 -17.82 12.72
N ALA A 274 11.49 -17.96 13.41
CA ALA A 274 11.72 -19.03 14.38
C ALA A 274 10.77 -18.91 15.59
N ALA A 275 10.62 -17.71 16.14
CA ALA A 275 9.72 -17.47 17.27
C ALA A 275 8.25 -17.72 16.91
N ARG A 276 7.81 -17.33 15.70
CA ARG A 276 6.47 -17.63 15.18
C ARG A 276 6.27 -19.14 15.07
N GLY A 277 7.23 -19.87 14.50
CA GLY A 277 7.16 -21.34 14.42
C GLY A 277 7.03 -22.02 15.78
N ALA A 278 7.79 -21.55 16.78
CA ALA A 278 7.68 -22.04 18.16
C ALA A 278 6.31 -21.72 18.78
N LEU A 279 5.79 -20.51 18.57
CA LEU A 279 4.45 -20.12 19.02
C LEU A 279 3.38 -21.01 18.41
N MET A 280 3.39 -21.22 17.09
CA MET A 280 2.40 -22.07 16.41
C MET A 280 2.41 -23.50 16.97
N ALA A 281 3.60 -24.09 17.14
CA ALA A 281 3.74 -25.42 17.72
C ALA A 281 3.28 -25.49 19.18
N ALA A 282 3.57 -24.45 19.98
CA ALA A 282 3.13 -24.35 21.36
C ALA A 282 1.60 -24.23 21.47
N CYS A 283 0.96 -23.38 20.66
CA CYS A 283 -0.49 -23.23 20.63
C CYS A 283 -1.21 -24.56 20.36
N ALA A 284 -0.75 -25.32 19.36
CA ALA A 284 -1.30 -26.63 19.03
C ALA A 284 -1.09 -27.64 20.18
N ARG A 285 0.15 -27.75 20.69
CA ARG A 285 0.50 -28.68 21.79
C ARG A 285 -0.25 -28.38 23.08
N LEU A 286 -0.50 -27.10 23.39
CA LEU A 286 -1.15 -26.68 24.63
C LEU A 286 -2.68 -26.73 24.54
N GLY A 287 -3.24 -26.92 23.34
CA GLY A 287 -4.68 -26.94 23.09
C GLY A 287 -5.32 -25.55 23.08
N ILE A 288 -4.56 -24.50 22.76
CA ILE A 288 -5.05 -23.11 22.67
C ILE A 288 -5.87 -22.91 21.40
N CYS A 289 -5.33 -23.40 20.28
CA CYS A 289 -5.99 -23.40 18.99
C CYS A 289 -5.51 -24.62 18.20
N THR A 290 -6.41 -25.26 17.46
CA THR A 290 -6.09 -26.43 16.62
C THR A 290 -5.33 -26.05 15.37
N ASP A 291 -5.61 -24.88 14.79
CA ASP A 291 -4.87 -24.31 13.65
C ASP A 291 -4.61 -22.81 13.92
N PRO A 292 -3.49 -22.48 14.61
CA PRO A 292 -3.18 -21.09 14.93
C PRO A 292 -2.87 -20.25 13.69
N GLU A 293 -2.43 -20.85 12.58
CA GLU A 293 -2.29 -20.13 11.31
C GLU A 293 -3.66 -19.80 10.70
N ALA A 294 -4.67 -20.67 10.84
CA ALA A 294 -6.05 -20.33 10.46
C ALA A 294 -6.62 -19.20 11.30
N PHE A 295 -6.33 -19.17 12.61
CA PHE A 295 -6.75 -18.09 13.49
C PHE A 295 -6.24 -16.73 12.99
N VAL A 296 -4.94 -16.63 12.70
CA VAL A 296 -4.33 -15.41 12.16
C VAL A 296 -4.93 -15.04 10.79
N ARG A 297 -5.12 -16.01 9.89
CA ARG A 297 -5.77 -15.77 8.58
C ARG A 297 -7.19 -15.23 8.73
N GLU A 298 -7.98 -15.74 9.68
CA GLU A 298 -9.36 -15.25 9.87
C GLU A 298 -9.40 -13.84 10.46
N ALA A 299 -8.42 -13.42 11.27
CA ALA A 299 -8.30 -12.04 11.73
C ALA A 299 -8.12 -11.08 10.54
N VAL A 300 -7.17 -11.37 9.64
CA VAL A 300 -6.94 -10.57 8.43
C VAL A 300 -8.16 -10.61 7.49
N LYS A 301 -8.77 -11.79 7.28
CA LYS A 301 -10.00 -11.91 6.46
C LYS A 301 -11.16 -11.10 7.01
N THR A 302 -11.27 -10.94 8.33
CA THR A 302 -12.30 -10.11 8.94
C THR A 302 -12.12 -8.63 8.56
N GLY A 303 -10.88 -8.12 8.58
CA GLY A 303 -10.57 -6.78 8.06
C GLY A 303 -10.90 -6.64 6.57
N LEU A 304 -10.41 -7.57 5.74
CA LEU A 304 -10.66 -7.59 4.29
C LEU A 304 -12.16 -7.58 3.93
N ARG A 305 -12.98 -8.36 4.65
CA ARG A 305 -14.44 -8.43 4.42
C ARG A 305 -15.10 -7.05 4.52
N ARG A 306 -14.63 -6.18 5.42
CA ARG A 306 -15.18 -4.82 5.58
C ARG A 306 -15.12 -4.04 4.27
N TYR A 307 -13.96 -4.08 3.59
CA TYR A 307 -13.75 -3.45 2.29
C TYR A 307 -14.58 -4.13 1.19
N LEU A 308 -14.57 -5.47 1.13
CA LEU A 308 -15.34 -6.22 0.13
C LEU A 308 -16.84 -5.89 0.15
N PHE A 309 -17.44 -5.76 1.33
CA PHE A 309 -18.84 -5.39 1.47
C PHE A 309 -19.08 -3.91 1.20
N ALA A 310 -18.28 -3.02 1.80
CA ALA A 310 -18.46 -1.58 1.65
C ALA A 310 -18.28 -1.11 0.21
N PHE A 311 -17.34 -1.70 -0.52
CA PHE A 311 -17.07 -1.39 -1.93
C PHE A 311 -17.95 -2.17 -2.92
N ARG A 312 -18.86 -3.02 -2.43
CA ARG A 312 -19.78 -3.82 -3.27
C ARG A 312 -19.04 -4.75 -4.23
N LEU A 313 -17.94 -5.36 -3.74
CA LEU A 313 -17.07 -6.26 -4.49
C LEU A 313 -17.36 -7.75 -4.25
N ALA A 314 -18.18 -8.08 -3.26
CA ALA A 314 -18.59 -9.46 -3.01
C ALA A 314 -19.26 -10.07 -4.26
N GLY A 315 -18.76 -11.21 -4.73
CA GLY A 315 -19.26 -11.92 -5.92
C GLY A 315 -18.70 -11.44 -7.26
N ARG A 316 -18.01 -10.29 -7.33
CA ARG A 316 -17.52 -9.73 -8.60
C ARG A 316 -16.52 -10.60 -9.35
N ASN A 317 -15.78 -11.46 -8.64
CA ASN A 317 -14.86 -12.38 -9.30
C ASN A 317 -15.57 -13.40 -10.19
N GLU A 318 -16.80 -13.82 -9.86
CA GLU A 318 -17.57 -14.74 -10.68
C GLU A 318 -17.99 -14.05 -11.99
N GLU A 319 -18.47 -12.81 -11.90
CA GLU A 319 -18.83 -11.99 -13.07
C GLU A 319 -17.63 -11.76 -14.01
N LEU A 320 -16.42 -11.58 -13.47
CA LEU A 320 -15.21 -11.34 -14.25
C LEU A 320 -14.61 -12.62 -14.88
N CYS A 321 -14.89 -13.80 -14.32
CA CYS A 321 -14.45 -15.07 -14.92
C CYS A 321 -15.37 -15.53 -16.05
N ASP A 322 -16.62 -15.10 -16.04
CA ASP A 322 -17.64 -15.43 -17.04
C ASP A 322 -17.68 -14.45 -18.23
N ALA A 323 -16.92 -13.34 -18.17
CA ALA A 323 -16.82 -12.29 -19.18
C ALA A 323 -15.63 -12.49 -20.14
#